data_AF-A0A0G4MAU9-F1
#
_entry.id   AF-A0A0G4MAU9-F1
#
_cell.length_a   1.000
_cell.length_b   1.000
_cell.length_c   1.000
_cell.angle_alpha   90.00
_cell.angle_beta   90.00
_cell.angle_gamma   90.00
#
_symmetry.space_group_name_H-M   'P 1'
#
loop_
_entity.id
_entity.type
_entity.pdbx_description
1 polymer ?
#
loop_
_entity_poly.entity_id
_entity_poly.type
_entity_poly.pdbx_seq_one_letter_code
_entity_poly.pdbx_strand_id
1 'polypeptide(L)'
;MLFPKVLGRVALAATAAPADKLALSTYPTPVGAQETGQSVFVSPDNLVTFAFAAPTDHNRDVYFSLRVHQSVTWGAVGLGSDDMPNSLILMLYHDDEGTGVTFSPRIAFGNYEPEYYSHMRWEVLDGTGIQGDYLVFNARCTDHCRTWLHGSLDVFDHDQKAIWAVGPDGSLRSDDMDAPLPMHRQFGGFEIDMGRTNKVNATSISADAKNIGTETRFHRQSHRDLKSRFHAIFMIMSVCVLLPAGILCLRAGQMVRWHGIVQSVALVFAIVGVSLGIVTSFLYQR
;
A
#
# COMPACT_ATOMS: atom_id res chain seq x y z
N MET A 1 -70.88 -1.42 32.33
CA MET A 1 -71.32 -1.68 30.93
C MET A 1 -70.10 -2.21 30.19
N LEU A 2 -69.79 -3.50 30.26
CA LEU A 2 -70.29 -4.61 29.43
C LEU A 2 -70.05 -4.42 27.92
N PHE A 3 -68.98 -5.08 27.45
CA PHE A 3 -68.82 -5.95 26.25
C PHE A 3 -69.91 -5.95 25.16
N PRO A 4 -69.61 -6.23 23.87
CA PRO A 4 -68.81 -7.42 23.49
C PRO A 4 -67.93 -7.39 22.22
N LYS A 5 -67.09 -8.43 22.17
CA LYS A 5 -66.42 -9.00 20.99
C LYS A 5 -67.43 -9.54 19.98
N VAL A 6 -67.13 -9.43 18.68
CA VAL A 6 -67.67 -10.30 17.63
C VAL A 6 -66.52 -10.77 16.73
N LEU A 7 -66.37 -12.09 16.65
CA LEU A 7 -65.57 -12.81 15.66
C LEU A 7 -66.24 -12.72 14.29
N GLY A 8 -65.45 -12.56 13.22
CA GLY A 8 -65.90 -12.75 11.85
C GLY A 8 -64.77 -13.29 10.98
N ARG A 9 -64.76 -14.61 10.77
CA ARG A 9 -63.98 -15.28 9.73
C ARG A 9 -64.42 -14.75 8.36
N VAL A 10 -63.48 -14.36 7.50
CA VAL A 10 -63.75 -14.15 6.06
C VAL A 10 -62.73 -14.94 5.25
N ALA A 11 -63.28 -15.65 4.27
CA ALA A 11 -62.66 -16.69 3.46
C ALA A 11 -61.52 -16.18 2.58
N LEU A 12 -60.57 -17.08 2.27
CA LEU A 12 -59.68 -16.94 1.13
C LEU A 12 -60.53 -16.93 -0.15
N ALA A 13 -60.73 -15.76 -0.74
CA ALA A 13 -61.10 -15.64 -2.14
C ALA A 13 -59.81 -15.40 -2.93
N ALA A 14 -59.30 -16.45 -3.57
CA ALA A 14 -58.27 -16.33 -4.59
C ALA A 14 -58.87 -15.57 -5.78
N THR A 15 -58.53 -14.29 -5.90
CA THR A 15 -58.76 -13.51 -7.12
C THR A 15 -57.40 -13.27 -7.75
N ALA A 16 -57.21 -13.85 -8.93
CA ALA A 16 -56.05 -13.58 -9.76
C ALA A 16 -56.16 -12.14 -10.28
N ALA A 17 -55.36 -11.25 -9.69
CA ALA A 17 -55.13 -9.91 -10.21
C ALA A 17 -54.07 -9.97 -11.33
N PRO A 18 -54.16 -9.09 -12.34
CA PRO A 18 -53.25 -9.10 -13.48
C PRO A 18 -51.83 -8.75 -13.02
N ALA A 19 -50.84 -9.29 -13.72
CA ALA A 19 -49.43 -9.03 -13.48
C ALA A 19 -49.12 -7.54 -13.71
N ASP A 20 -49.18 -6.74 -12.65
CA ASP A 20 -48.57 -5.43 -12.61
C ASP A 20 -47.07 -5.62 -12.83
N LYS A 21 -46.57 -5.01 -13.91
CA LYS A 21 -45.16 -4.91 -14.22
C LYS A 21 -44.49 -4.13 -13.10
N LEU A 22 -43.97 -4.83 -12.11
CA LEU A 22 -42.94 -4.32 -11.22
C LEU A 22 -41.82 -3.77 -12.10
N ALA A 23 -41.71 -2.45 -12.15
CA ALA A 23 -40.55 -1.77 -12.68
C ALA A 23 -39.36 -2.23 -11.83
N LEU A 24 -38.60 -3.17 -12.38
CA LEU A 24 -37.34 -3.62 -11.82
C LEU A 24 -36.41 -2.40 -11.83
N SER A 25 -36.22 -1.80 -10.66
CA SER A 25 -35.17 -0.83 -10.39
C SER A 25 -33.88 -1.40 -10.97
N THR A 26 -33.44 -0.84 -12.08
CA THR A 26 -32.24 -1.26 -12.78
C THR A 26 -31.09 -0.71 -11.97
N TYR A 27 -30.69 -1.44 -10.93
CA TYR A 27 -29.36 -1.25 -10.37
C TYR A 27 -28.37 -1.51 -11.51
N PRO A 28 -27.44 -0.58 -11.81
CA PRO A 28 -26.41 -0.88 -12.79
C PRO A 28 -25.67 -2.14 -12.32
N THR A 29 -25.71 -3.18 -13.15
CA THR A 29 -24.86 -4.35 -13.02
C THR A 29 -23.42 -3.87 -12.90
N PRO A 30 -22.59 -4.44 -11.99
CA PRO A 30 -21.16 -4.15 -11.99
C PRO A 30 -20.63 -4.59 -13.35
N VAL A 31 -20.27 -3.63 -14.19
CA VAL A 31 -19.61 -3.90 -15.46
C VAL A 31 -18.29 -4.56 -15.10
N GLY A 32 -18.13 -5.83 -15.46
CA GLY A 32 -16.87 -6.54 -15.26
C GLY A 32 -15.74 -5.75 -15.94
N ALA A 33 -14.62 -5.58 -15.22
CA ALA A 33 -13.48 -4.76 -15.66
C ALA A 33 -12.91 -5.15 -17.04
N GLN A 34 -13.28 -6.31 -17.60
CA GLN A 34 -12.93 -6.74 -18.95
C GLN A 34 -13.51 -5.85 -20.07
N GLU A 35 -14.61 -5.13 -19.83
CA GLU A 35 -15.28 -4.25 -20.81
C GLU A 35 -14.90 -2.76 -20.65
N THR A 36 -14.22 -2.40 -19.57
CA THR A 36 -14.04 -0.99 -19.18
C THR A 36 -12.80 -0.30 -19.78
N GLY A 37 -12.01 -0.96 -20.63
CA GLY A 37 -10.79 -0.40 -21.23
C GLY A 37 -9.69 0.05 -20.25
N GLN A 38 -9.91 0.07 -18.93
CA GLN A 38 -8.85 0.25 -17.96
C GLN A 38 -7.93 -0.99 -17.88
N SER A 39 -6.76 -0.79 -17.30
CA SER A 39 -5.88 -1.87 -16.87
C SER A 39 -5.93 -1.97 -15.34
N VAL A 40 -6.01 -3.18 -14.80
CA VAL A 40 -6.16 -3.46 -13.36
C VAL A 40 -5.06 -4.42 -12.92
N PHE A 41 -4.27 -3.99 -11.95
CA PHE A 41 -3.25 -4.79 -11.27
C PHE A 41 -3.71 -5.18 -9.86
N VAL A 42 -3.46 -6.42 -9.46
CA VAL A 42 -3.67 -6.95 -8.12
C VAL A 42 -2.38 -7.60 -7.64
N SER A 43 -1.83 -7.08 -6.53
CA SER A 43 -0.66 -7.67 -5.87
C SER A 43 -0.93 -9.11 -5.37
N PRO A 44 0.09 -9.98 -5.25
CA PRO A 44 -0.08 -11.39 -4.90
C PRO A 44 -0.91 -11.66 -3.63
N ASP A 45 -0.72 -10.86 -2.58
CA ASP A 45 -1.43 -10.98 -1.30
C ASP A 45 -2.68 -10.08 -1.22
N ASN A 46 -3.08 -9.48 -2.36
CA ASN A 46 -4.21 -8.54 -2.46
C ASN A 46 -4.13 -7.37 -1.45
N LEU A 47 -2.91 -6.89 -1.18
CA LEU A 47 -2.64 -5.76 -0.28
C LEU A 47 -2.72 -4.41 -1.03
N VAL A 48 -2.41 -4.42 -2.32
CA VAL A 48 -2.56 -3.32 -3.27
C VAL A 48 -3.35 -3.81 -4.48
N THR A 49 -4.35 -3.03 -4.88
CA THR A 49 -5.02 -3.13 -6.18
C THR A 49 -4.97 -1.75 -6.84
N PHE A 50 -4.65 -1.71 -8.13
CA PHE A 50 -4.51 -0.48 -8.89
C PHE A 50 -5.24 -0.59 -10.20
N ALA A 51 -6.14 0.34 -10.48
CA ALA A 51 -6.78 0.46 -11.78
C ALA A 51 -6.34 1.76 -12.44
N PHE A 52 -6.09 1.72 -13.75
CA PHE A 52 -5.46 2.79 -14.48
C PHE A 52 -6.09 3.01 -15.85
N ALA A 53 -6.33 4.27 -16.19
CA ALA A 53 -6.75 4.68 -17.52
C ALA A 53 -6.10 6.02 -17.93
N ALA A 54 -5.64 6.13 -19.17
CA ALA A 54 -4.95 7.32 -19.68
C ALA A 54 -5.44 7.65 -21.11
N PRO A 55 -6.61 8.31 -21.24
CA PRO A 55 -7.17 8.71 -22.53
C PRO A 55 -6.18 9.45 -23.42
N THR A 56 -6.09 9.13 -24.70
CA THR A 56 -5.23 9.89 -25.63
C THR A 56 -5.92 11.15 -26.16
N ASP A 57 -6.65 11.86 -25.29
CA ASP A 57 -7.35 13.10 -25.62
C ASP A 57 -6.45 14.34 -25.44
N HIS A 58 -7.01 15.51 -25.73
CA HIS A 58 -6.28 16.79 -25.64
C HIS A 58 -5.94 17.20 -24.20
N ASN A 59 -6.69 16.71 -23.20
CA ASN A 59 -6.50 17.11 -21.81
C ASN A 59 -5.31 16.38 -21.17
N ARG A 60 -4.94 15.21 -21.71
CA ARG A 60 -3.85 14.37 -21.19
C ARG A 60 -4.06 13.94 -19.73
N ASP A 61 -5.31 13.89 -19.29
CA ASP A 61 -5.68 13.47 -17.95
C ASP A 61 -5.38 11.99 -17.72
N VAL A 62 -5.17 11.60 -16.47
CA VAL A 62 -5.02 10.20 -16.09
C VAL A 62 -6.01 9.90 -14.99
N TYR A 63 -6.68 8.76 -15.10
CA TYR A 63 -7.63 8.28 -14.11
C TYR A 63 -7.03 7.08 -13.41
N PHE A 64 -7.10 7.07 -12.09
CA PHE A 64 -6.64 5.92 -11.33
C PHE A 64 -7.50 5.69 -10.09
N SER A 65 -7.55 4.41 -9.74
CA SER A 65 -8.07 3.94 -8.46
C SER A 65 -6.95 3.18 -7.78
N LEU A 66 -6.65 3.51 -6.53
CA LEU A 66 -5.69 2.80 -5.72
C LEU A 66 -6.40 2.29 -4.47
N ARG A 67 -6.28 0.99 -4.22
CA ARG A 67 -6.87 0.31 -3.07
C ARG A 67 -5.76 -0.36 -2.27
N VAL A 68 -5.68 -0.04 -0.97
CA VAL A 68 -4.65 -0.55 -0.05
C VAL A 68 -5.30 -1.19 1.16
N HIS A 69 -4.86 -2.39 1.54
CA HIS A 69 -5.41 -3.11 2.70
C HIS A 69 -4.98 -2.45 4.01
N GLN A 70 -5.88 -2.33 4.98
CA GLN A 70 -5.64 -1.62 6.26
C GLN A 70 -4.66 -2.34 7.21
N SER A 71 -4.19 -3.53 6.87
CA SER A 71 -3.21 -4.27 7.68
C SER A 71 -1.77 -3.80 7.51
N VAL A 72 -1.51 -2.95 6.50
CA VAL A 72 -0.18 -2.36 6.24
C VAL A 72 -0.20 -0.87 6.53
N THR A 73 0.95 -0.37 6.97
CA THR A 73 1.14 1.05 7.30
C THR A 73 0.84 1.98 6.12
N TRP A 74 1.28 1.60 4.92
CA TRP A 74 1.03 2.34 3.68
C TRP A 74 1.08 1.38 2.49
N GLY A 75 0.53 1.80 1.34
CA GLY A 75 0.64 1.08 0.07
C GLY A 75 0.77 2.06 -1.09
N ALA A 76 1.52 1.66 -2.12
CA ALA A 76 1.83 2.54 -3.24
C ALA A 76 1.99 1.82 -4.57
N VAL A 77 1.83 2.59 -5.65
CA VAL A 77 2.20 2.25 -7.01
C VAL A 77 3.15 3.31 -7.55
N GLY A 78 4.29 2.89 -8.10
CA GLY A 78 5.21 3.75 -8.83
C GLY A 78 5.02 3.61 -10.33
N LEU A 79 4.96 4.73 -11.04
CA LEU A 79 4.74 4.79 -12.49
C LEU A 79 6.00 5.25 -13.23
N GLY A 80 6.19 4.77 -14.47
CA GLY A 80 7.19 5.29 -15.41
C GLY A 80 8.58 4.67 -15.32
N SER A 81 8.81 3.72 -14.41
CA SER A 81 10.09 3.04 -14.20
C SER A 81 9.86 1.59 -13.76
N ASP A 82 10.83 0.71 -14.03
CA ASP A 82 10.88 -0.67 -13.54
C ASP A 82 11.62 -0.81 -12.19
N ASP A 83 12.11 0.30 -11.65
CA ASP A 83 12.74 0.41 -10.33
C ASP A 83 12.27 1.70 -9.62
N MET A 84 12.63 1.85 -8.35
CA MET A 84 12.23 3.01 -7.53
C MET A 84 12.70 4.35 -8.12
N PRO A 85 13.97 4.53 -8.54
CA PRO A 85 14.43 5.82 -9.06
C PRO A 85 13.63 6.27 -10.30
N ASN A 86 13.38 7.58 -10.37
CA ASN A 86 12.65 8.29 -11.42
C ASN A 86 11.16 7.95 -11.55
N SER A 87 10.58 7.23 -10.59
CA SER A 87 9.16 6.89 -10.61
C SER A 87 8.29 7.96 -9.94
N LEU A 88 7.08 8.15 -10.48
CA LEU A 88 5.99 8.87 -9.82
C LEU A 88 5.27 7.88 -8.89
N ILE A 89 5.41 8.09 -7.59
CA ILE A 89 4.82 7.23 -6.55
C ILE A 89 3.45 7.79 -6.16
N LEU A 90 2.41 6.98 -6.34
CA LEU A 90 1.05 7.20 -5.87
C LEU A 90 0.88 6.41 -4.57
N MET A 91 0.80 7.09 -3.43
CA MET A 91 0.80 6.45 -2.12
C MET A 91 -0.44 6.75 -1.30
N LEU A 92 -0.92 5.75 -0.56
CA LEU A 92 -1.99 5.87 0.43
C LEU A 92 -1.57 5.39 1.81
N TYR A 93 -2.09 6.08 2.82
CA TYR A 93 -2.14 5.67 4.22
C TYR A 93 -3.37 6.30 4.88
N HIS A 94 -3.63 6.00 6.16
CA HIS A 94 -4.76 6.60 6.86
C HIS A 94 -4.52 8.10 7.13
N ASP A 95 -5.60 8.85 7.17
CA ASP A 95 -5.64 10.17 7.82
C ASP A 95 -5.26 10.08 9.31
N ASP A 96 -5.02 11.22 9.94
CA ASP A 96 -4.61 11.27 11.36
C ASP A 96 -5.64 10.62 12.29
N GLU A 97 -6.92 10.81 12.00
CA GLU A 97 -8.04 10.25 12.77
C GLU A 97 -8.23 8.73 12.54
N GLY A 98 -7.69 8.18 11.46
CA GLY A 98 -7.87 6.78 11.06
C GLY A 98 -9.24 6.48 10.45
N THR A 99 -10.00 7.50 10.07
CA THR A 99 -11.36 7.40 9.51
C THR A 99 -11.44 7.62 8.01
N GLY A 100 -10.34 8.07 7.42
CA GLY A 100 -10.22 8.47 6.03
C GLY A 100 -8.91 8.02 5.42
N VAL A 101 -8.56 8.69 4.32
CA VAL A 101 -7.44 8.34 3.45
C VAL A 101 -6.62 9.59 3.20
N THR A 102 -5.31 9.50 3.43
CA THR A 102 -4.35 10.49 2.96
C THR A 102 -3.72 9.98 1.68
N PHE A 103 -3.83 10.78 0.61
CA PHE A 103 -3.12 10.53 -0.64
C PHE A 103 -1.88 11.41 -0.72
N SER A 104 -0.73 10.76 -0.95
CA SER A 104 0.59 11.39 -1.00
C SER A 104 1.26 11.06 -2.33
N PRO A 105 1.19 11.94 -3.34
CA PRO A 105 2.02 11.80 -4.53
C PRO A 105 3.47 12.12 -4.19
N ARG A 106 4.41 11.30 -4.63
CA ARG A 106 5.86 11.48 -4.36
C ARG A 106 6.70 11.21 -5.59
N ILE A 107 7.93 11.76 -5.63
CA ILE A 107 8.95 11.40 -6.61
C ILE A 107 10.09 10.66 -5.91
N ALA A 108 10.51 9.55 -6.51
CA ALA A 108 11.70 8.84 -6.09
C ALA A 108 12.89 9.24 -6.97
N PHE A 109 13.99 9.69 -6.35
CA PHE A 109 15.24 10.00 -7.05
C PHE A 109 16.30 8.90 -6.90
N GLY A 110 16.06 7.95 -5.99
CA GLY A 110 16.96 6.87 -5.67
C GLY A 110 16.23 5.77 -4.89
N ASN A 111 17.00 4.83 -4.33
CA ASN A 111 16.49 3.77 -3.48
C ASN A 111 16.45 4.20 -1.99
N TYR A 112 15.88 5.37 -1.73
CA TYR A 112 15.65 5.96 -0.42
C TYR A 112 14.24 6.56 -0.36
N GLU A 113 13.81 7.07 0.80
CA GLU A 113 12.45 7.59 0.97
C GLU A 113 12.10 8.64 -0.10
N PRO A 114 11.01 8.44 -0.87
CA PRO A 114 10.62 9.37 -1.92
C PRO A 114 10.04 10.65 -1.29
N GLU A 115 10.20 11.76 -1.99
CA GLU A 115 9.86 13.10 -1.51
C GLU A 115 8.47 13.52 -2.01
N TYR A 116 7.70 14.22 -1.16
CA TYR A 116 6.39 14.75 -1.55
C TYR A 116 6.43 15.61 -2.84
N TYR A 117 5.54 15.30 -3.78
CA TYR A 117 5.46 15.93 -5.08
C TYR A 117 4.30 16.91 -5.18
N SER A 118 4.56 18.16 -4.78
CA SER A 118 3.56 19.23 -4.71
C SER A 118 3.05 19.76 -6.07
N HIS A 119 3.72 19.40 -7.19
CA HIS A 119 3.33 19.88 -8.52
C HIS A 119 2.19 19.07 -9.16
N MET A 120 1.96 17.84 -8.71
CA MET A 120 0.85 17.02 -9.20
C MET A 120 -0.49 17.68 -8.86
N ARG A 121 -1.41 17.72 -9.82
CA ARG A 121 -2.77 18.26 -9.63
C ARG A 121 -3.80 17.19 -9.91
N TRP A 122 -4.76 17.02 -9.01
CA TRP A 122 -5.78 16.00 -9.12
C TRP A 122 -7.12 16.46 -8.54
N GLU A 123 -8.17 15.81 -8.99
CA GLU A 123 -9.52 15.88 -8.46
C GLU A 123 -9.84 14.53 -7.81
N VAL A 124 -10.34 14.56 -6.57
CA VAL A 124 -10.83 13.35 -5.89
C VAL A 124 -12.18 12.98 -6.49
N LEU A 125 -12.33 11.71 -6.87
CA LEU A 125 -13.54 11.16 -7.44
C LEU A 125 -14.34 10.39 -6.37
N ASP A 126 -15.62 10.18 -6.67
CA ASP A 126 -16.55 9.44 -5.81
C ASP A 126 -16.04 8.03 -5.47
N GLY A 127 -16.43 7.54 -4.30
CA GLY A 127 -15.98 6.24 -3.78
C GLY A 127 -14.59 6.27 -3.11
N THR A 128 -13.98 7.44 -2.95
CA THR A 128 -12.79 7.59 -2.09
C THR A 128 -13.19 7.47 -0.62
N GLY A 129 -12.38 6.76 0.16
CA GLY A 129 -12.59 6.54 1.60
C GLY A 129 -12.27 5.12 2.03
N ILE A 130 -12.69 4.78 3.25
CA ILE A 130 -12.55 3.42 3.79
C ILE A 130 -13.72 2.56 3.29
N GLN A 131 -13.41 1.42 2.65
CA GLN A 131 -14.38 0.45 2.14
C GLN A 131 -14.01 -0.96 2.60
N GLY A 132 -14.75 -1.49 3.58
CA GLY A 132 -14.45 -2.79 4.19
C GLY A 132 -13.04 -2.76 4.81
N ASP A 133 -12.18 -3.69 4.41
CA ASP A 133 -10.80 -3.81 4.90
C ASP A 133 -9.79 -2.95 4.14
N TYR A 134 -10.25 -2.03 3.29
CA TYR A 134 -9.39 -1.28 2.38
C TYR A 134 -9.55 0.24 2.48
N LEU A 135 -8.45 0.95 2.31
CA LEU A 135 -8.40 2.34 1.89
C LEU A 135 -8.59 2.37 0.37
N VAL A 136 -9.51 3.20 -0.13
CA VAL A 136 -9.75 3.38 -1.56
C VAL A 136 -9.58 4.86 -1.90
N PHE A 137 -8.81 5.15 -2.94
CA PHE A 137 -8.64 6.49 -3.47
C PHE A 137 -8.88 6.47 -4.97
N ASN A 138 -9.87 7.22 -5.43
CA ASN A 138 -10.20 7.39 -6.84
C ASN A 138 -9.87 8.82 -7.23
N ALA A 139 -9.13 9.02 -8.31
CA ALA A 139 -8.72 10.34 -8.73
C ALA A 139 -8.64 10.49 -10.25
N ARG A 140 -8.90 11.72 -10.68
CA ARG A 140 -8.54 12.24 -11.99
C ARG A 140 -7.35 13.17 -11.79
N CYS A 141 -6.19 12.77 -12.29
CA CYS A 141 -5.05 13.65 -12.38
C CYS A 141 -5.13 14.51 -13.64
N THR A 142 -5.03 15.83 -13.45
CA THR A 142 -5.16 16.83 -14.50
C THR A 142 -3.82 17.44 -14.91
N ASP A 143 -2.78 17.32 -14.06
CA ASP A 143 -1.47 17.89 -14.37
C ASP A 143 -0.32 17.14 -13.69
N HIS A 144 0.82 17.07 -14.37
CA HIS A 144 2.07 16.40 -13.94
C HIS A 144 1.96 14.89 -13.62
N CYS A 145 1.05 14.15 -14.27
CA CYS A 145 0.93 12.69 -14.11
C CYS A 145 1.44 11.85 -15.27
N ARG A 146 1.68 12.45 -16.44
CA ARG A 146 2.30 11.77 -17.58
C ARG A 146 3.77 12.11 -17.74
N THR A 147 4.22 13.15 -17.07
CA THR A 147 5.57 13.68 -17.18
C THR A 147 5.87 14.40 -15.89
N TRP A 148 7.04 14.12 -15.32
CA TRP A 148 7.53 14.69 -14.08
C TRP A 148 9.05 14.82 -14.17
N LEU A 149 9.68 15.27 -13.10
CA LEU A 149 11.12 15.43 -13.07
C LEU A 149 11.81 14.06 -13.22
N HIS A 150 12.60 13.90 -14.29
CA HIS A 150 13.34 12.68 -14.64
C HIS A 150 12.51 11.45 -15.07
N GLY A 151 11.19 11.55 -15.26
CA GLY A 151 10.37 10.42 -15.70
C GLY A 151 9.10 10.80 -16.45
N SER A 152 8.49 9.79 -17.08
CA SER A 152 7.27 9.95 -17.89
C SER A 152 6.53 8.64 -18.08
N LEU A 153 5.27 8.75 -18.50
CA LEU A 153 4.49 7.64 -19.04
C LEU A 153 4.47 7.71 -20.56
N ASP A 154 4.73 6.58 -21.22
CA ASP A 154 4.38 6.36 -22.61
C ASP A 154 2.97 5.75 -22.67
N VAL A 155 1.99 6.56 -23.07
CA VAL A 155 0.59 6.12 -23.16
C VAL A 155 0.28 5.25 -24.37
N PHE A 156 1.29 4.93 -25.19
CA PHE A 156 1.20 4.01 -26.31
C PHE A 156 1.98 2.72 -26.08
N ASP A 157 2.73 2.59 -24.97
CA ASP A 157 3.49 1.40 -24.63
C ASP A 157 2.57 0.30 -24.08
N HIS A 158 2.57 -0.86 -24.72
CA HIS A 158 1.81 -2.03 -24.28
C HIS A 158 2.45 -2.73 -23.08
N ASP A 159 3.70 -2.40 -22.75
CA ASP A 159 4.45 -2.97 -21.63
C ASP A 159 4.96 -1.87 -20.70
N GLN A 160 4.16 -0.81 -20.49
CA GLN A 160 4.53 0.35 -19.68
C GLN A 160 4.91 -0.10 -18.27
N LYS A 161 6.14 0.22 -17.86
CA LYS A 161 6.68 -0.21 -16.57
C LYS A 161 6.03 0.52 -15.41
N ALA A 162 5.71 -0.25 -14.38
CA ALA A 162 5.26 0.21 -13.08
C ALA A 162 5.81 -0.69 -11.98
N ILE A 163 5.84 -0.16 -10.76
CA ILE A 163 6.22 -0.87 -9.55
C ILE A 163 5.13 -0.73 -8.50
N TRP A 164 5.12 -1.61 -7.51
CA TRP A 164 4.24 -1.50 -6.37
C TRP A 164 5.00 -1.84 -5.10
N ALA A 165 4.55 -1.29 -3.98
CA ALA A 165 5.14 -1.57 -2.68
C ALA A 165 4.11 -1.42 -1.55
N VAL A 166 4.35 -2.13 -0.46
CA VAL A 166 3.61 -1.95 0.80
C VAL A 166 4.54 -1.85 1.99
N GLY A 167 4.20 -0.95 2.90
CA GLY A 167 4.86 -0.79 4.19
C GLY A 167 4.71 -2.01 5.11
N PRO A 168 5.40 -2.02 6.25
CA PRO A 168 5.26 -3.07 7.26
C PRO A 168 3.82 -3.20 7.79
N ASP A 169 3.54 -4.32 8.46
CA ASP A 169 2.27 -4.52 9.15
C ASP A 169 2.06 -3.45 10.22
N GLY A 170 0.83 -2.94 10.32
CA GLY A 170 0.46 -1.87 11.25
C GLY A 170 -0.38 -0.80 10.56
N SER A 171 -0.46 0.38 11.17
CA SER A 171 -1.19 1.52 10.66
C SER A 171 -0.31 2.76 10.80
N LEU A 172 -0.10 3.49 9.70
CA LEU A 172 0.41 4.87 9.72
C LEU A 172 -0.81 5.78 9.62
N ARG A 173 -0.88 6.78 10.50
CA ARG A 173 -1.95 7.78 10.54
C ARG A 173 -1.31 9.15 10.48
N SER A 174 -1.69 9.93 9.47
CA SER A 174 -1.17 11.27 9.27
C SER A 174 -1.95 11.98 8.18
N ASP A 175 -2.28 13.25 8.40
CA ASP A 175 -2.78 14.15 7.34
C ASP A 175 -1.64 14.79 6.53
N ASP A 176 -0.40 14.71 7.04
CA ASP A 176 0.77 15.22 6.36
C ASP A 176 1.12 14.34 5.16
N MET A 177 1.06 14.91 3.95
CA MET A 177 1.44 14.25 2.71
C MET A 177 2.94 13.89 2.67
N ASP A 178 3.79 14.51 3.48
CA ASP A 178 5.23 14.22 3.60
C ASP A 178 5.56 13.43 4.87
N ALA A 179 4.59 12.69 5.43
CA ALA A 179 4.82 11.86 6.61
C ALA A 179 6.00 10.88 6.43
N PRO A 180 6.85 10.69 7.46
CA PRO A 180 7.99 9.77 7.37
C PRO A 180 7.53 8.32 7.23
N LEU A 181 8.12 7.60 6.27
CA LEU A 181 7.67 6.25 5.91
C LEU A 181 8.65 5.17 6.34
N PRO A 182 8.17 4.08 6.97
CA PRO A 182 8.99 2.88 7.11
C PRO A 182 9.23 2.22 5.74
N MET A 183 10.41 1.64 5.53
CA MET A 183 10.75 0.91 4.30
C MET A 183 9.76 -0.24 4.01
N HIS A 184 9.41 -0.43 2.74
CA HIS A 184 8.47 -1.46 2.31
C HIS A 184 8.90 -2.87 2.71
N ARG A 185 7.93 -3.69 3.16
CA ARG A 185 8.16 -5.12 3.43
C ARG A 185 7.90 -6.01 2.22
N GLN A 186 7.13 -5.55 1.24
CA GLN A 186 6.88 -6.25 -0.01
C GLN A 186 6.85 -5.24 -1.13
N PHE A 187 7.41 -5.62 -2.26
CA PHE A 187 7.44 -4.80 -3.46
C PHE A 187 7.57 -5.67 -4.70
N GLY A 188 7.33 -5.08 -5.87
CA GLY A 188 7.43 -5.78 -7.12
C GLY A 188 7.32 -4.85 -8.31
N GLY A 189 7.56 -5.42 -9.48
CA GLY A 189 7.34 -4.76 -10.77
C GLY A 189 6.17 -5.41 -11.50
N PHE A 190 5.47 -4.61 -12.29
CA PHE A 190 4.43 -5.06 -13.20
C PHE A 190 4.40 -4.17 -14.45
N GLU A 191 3.69 -4.62 -15.46
CA GLU A 191 3.49 -3.92 -16.72
C GLU A 191 2.04 -3.54 -16.89
N ILE A 192 1.80 -2.42 -17.56
CA ILE A 192 0.48 -1.90 -17.87
C ILE A 192 0.33 -1.86 -19.40
N ASP A 193 -0.69 -2.53 -19.92
CA ASP A 193 -1.08 -2.42 -21.32
C ASP A 193 -1.81 -1.10 -21.56
N MET A 194 -1.06 -0.07 -21.94
CA MET A 194 -1.61 1.27 -22.17
C MET A 194 -2.52 1.32 -23.40
N GLY A 195 -2.39 0.37 -24.33
CA GLY A 195 -3.23 0.28 -25.51
C GLY A 195 -4.72 0.10 -25.21
N ARG A 196 -5.05 -0.42 -24.01
CA ARG A 196 -6.42 -0.54 -23.53
C ARG A 196 -6.96 0.79 -22.97
N THR A 197 -6.08 1.53 -22.32
CA THR A 197 -6.39 2.67 -21.44
C THR A 197 -6.81 3.95 -22.18
N ASN A 198 -6.62 3.99 -23.50
CA ASN A 198 -6.69 5.20 -24.32
C ASN A 198 -8.10 5.74 -24.59
N LYS A 199 -9.15 4.98 -24.26
CA LYS A 199 -10.56 5.32 -24.58
C LYS A 199 -11.45 5.55 -23.37
N VAL A 200 -10.93 5.42 -22.15
CA VAL A 200 -11.75 5.45 -20.95
C VAL A 200 -11.25 6.48 -19.96
N ASN A 201 -12.18 7.32 -19.50
CA ASN A 201 -11.96 8.47 -18.63
C ASN A 201 -12.44 8.22 -17.19
N ALA A 202 -12.37 6.96 -16.74
CA ALA A 202 -12.78 6.54 -15.41
C ALA A 202 -12.12 5.21 -15.07
N THR A 203 -11.95 4.96 -13.78
CA THR A 203 -11.47 3.69 -13.25
C THR A 203 -12.39 3.18 -12.16
N SER A 204 -12.43 1.87 -11.99
CA SER A 204 -13.18 1.22 -10.93
C SER A 204 -12.51 -0.09 -10.53
N ILE A 205 -12.50 -0.37 -9.23
CA ILE A 205 -11.97 -1.61 -8.67
C ILE A 205 -13.13 -2.42 -8.10
N SER A 206 -13.36 -3.63 -8.63
CA SER A 206 -14.36 -4.55 -8.07
C SER A 206 -13.84 -5.24 -6.80
N ALA A 207 -14.75 -5.77 -5.98
CA ALA A 207 -14.38 -6.53 -4.78
C ALA A 207 -13.56 -7.78 -5.13
N ASP A 208 -13.87 -8.42 -6.26
CA ASP A 208 -13.24 -9.62 -6.81
C ASP A 208 -12.19 -9.30 -7.90
N ALA A 209 -11.59 -8.11 -7.85
CA ALA A 209 -10.66 -7.63 -8.87
C ALA A 209 -9.57 -8.67 -9.19
N LYS A 210 -9.22 -8.73 -10.47
CA LYS A 210 -8.17 -9.59 -11.03
C LYS A 210 -7.29 -8.78 -11.96
N ASN A 211 -6.10 -9.32 -12.24
CA ASN A 211 -5.22 -8.74 -13.24
C ASN A 211 -5.91 -8.71 -14.62
N ILE A 212 -5.99 -7.53 -15.23
CA ILE A 212 -6.59 -7.28 -16.54
C ILE A 212 -5.72 -6.24 -17.24
N GLY A 213 -5.13 -6.57 -18.40
CA GLY A 213 -4.24 -5.62 -19.08
C GLY A 213 -2.99 -5.28 -18.27
N THR A 214 -2.59 -6.15 -17.34
CA THR A 214 -1.37 -6.00 -16.55
C THR A 214 -0.69 -7.34 -16.34
N GLU A 215 0.64 -7.36 -16.33
CA GLU A 215 1.43 -8.56 -16.09
C GLU A 215 2.42 -8.35 -14.93
N THR A 216 2.47 -9.31 -13.99
CA THR A 216 3.45 -9.25 -12.90
C THR A 216 4.82 -9.65 -13.41
N ARG A 217 5.83 -8.82 -13.16
CA ARG A 217 7.22 -9.06 -13.58
C ARG A 217 8.04 -9.72 -12.50
N PHE A 218 8.02 -9.16 -11.30
CA PHE A 218 8.71 -9.72 -10.15
C PHE A 218 7.99 -9.34 -8.86
N HIS A 219 8.23 -10.13 -7.83
CA HIS A 219 7.76 -9.86 -6.48
C HIS A 219 8.88 -10.23 -5.51
N ARG A 220 9.12 -9.37 -4.52
CA ARG A 220 10.04 -9.60 -3.42
C ARG A 220 9.34 -9.29 -2.11
N GLN A 221 9.55 -10.17 -1.15
CA GLN A 221 9.16 -9.97 0.23
C GLN A 221 10.41 -9.83 1.09
N SER A 222 10.56 -8.68 1.71
CA SER A 222 11.52 -8.45 2.78
C SER A 222 11.04 -9.22 4.01
N HIS A 223 11.79 -10.26 4.38
CA HIS A 223 11.57 -10.92 5.66
C HIS A 223 11.90 -9.95 6.79
N ARG A 224 11.08 -9.95 7.86
CA ARG A 224 11.30 -9.18 9.11
C ARG A 224 12.80 -9.12 9.40
N ASP A 225 13.32 -7.91 9.61
CA ASP A 225 14.77 -7.70 9.76
C ASP A 225 15.29 -8.23 11.10
N LEU A 226 15.32 -9.57 11.19
CA LEU A 226 15.82 -10.34 12.31
C LEU A 226 17.30 -10.01 12.53
N LYS A 227 18.02 -9.66 11.47
CA LYS A 227 19.41 -9.22 11.53
C LYS A 227 19.51 -7.90 12.29
N SER A 228 18.64 -6.93 12.01
CA SER A 228 18.58 -5.65 12.76
C SER A 228 18.20 -5.85 14.23
N ARG A 229 17.23 -6.73 14.51
CA ARG A 229 16.89 -7.08 15.91
C ARG A 229 18.05 -7.75 16.65
N PHE A 230 18.71 -8.72 16.03
CA PHE A 230 19.87 -9.36 16.65
C PHE A 230 21.05 -8.40 16.78
N HIS A 231 21.29 -7.51 15.81
CA HIS A 231 22.25 -6.43 15.95
C HIS A 231 22.01 -5.66 17.26
N ALA A 232 20.77 -5.18 17.48
CA ALA A 232 20.41 -4.45 18.70
C ALA A 232 20.61 -5.30 19.97
N ILE A 233 20.12 -6.54 20.00
CA ILE A 233 20.24 -7.44 21.16
C ILE A 233 21.72 -7.69 21.51
N PHE A 234 22.55 -8.03 20.53
CA PHE A 234 23.96 -8.32 20.74
C PHE A 234 24.73 -7.08 21.22
N MET A 235 24.43 -5.90 20.65
CA MET A 235 25.06 -4.64 21.07
C MET A 235 24.64 -4.20 22.47
N ILE A 236 23.35 -4.30 22.82
CA ILE A 236 22.85 -3.99 24.16
C ILE A 236 23.44 -4.95 25.20
N MET A 237 23.45 -6.25 24.91
CA MET A 237 24.04 -7.24 25.82
C MET A 237 25.55 -7.02 26.02
N SER A 238 26.28 -6.68 24.97
CA SER A 238 27.70 -6.36 25.09
C SER A 238 27.92 -5.09 25.93
N VAL A 239 27.31 -3.97 25.54
CA VAL A 239 27.63 -2.64 26.08
C VAL A 239 26.96 -2.38 27.43
N CYS A 240 25.69 -2.73 27.58
CA CYS A 240 24.92 -2.38 28.78
C CYS A 240 24.97 -3.46 29.88
N VAL A 241 25.36 -4.70 29.55
CA VAL A 241 25.35 -5.82 30.50
C VAL A 241 26.75 -6.36 30.76
N LEU A 242 27.42 -6.87 29.72
CA LEU A 242 28.69 -7.60 29.88
C LEU A 242 29.86 -6.68 30.24
N LEU A 243 30.02 -5.54 29.56
CA LEU A 243 31.09 -4.58 29.89
C LEU A 243 30.97 -4.04 31.34
N PRO A 244 29.79 -3.61 31.84
CA PRO A 244 29.62 -3.23 33.25
C PRO A 244 29.85 -4.39 34.22
N ALA A 245 29.41 -5.60 33.89
CA ALA A 245 29.68 -6.80 34.71
C ALA A 245 31.20 -7.06 34.84
N GLY A 246 31.96 -6.86 33.76
CA GLY A 246 33.42 -6.96 33.78
C GLY A 246 34.08 -5.97 34.74
N ILE A 247 33.56 -4.74 34.84
CA ILE A 247 34.03 -3.73 35.81
C ILE A 247 33.69 -4.16 37.24
N LEU A 248 32.47 -4.68 37.47
CA LEU A 248 32.05 -5.19 38.77
C LEU A 248 32.94 -6.35 39.25
N CYS A 249 33.35 -7.26 38.37
CA CYS A 249 34.29 -8.34 38.73
C CYS A 249 35.62 -7.81 39.30
N LEU A 250 36.13 -6.70 38.76
CA LEU A 250 37.36 -6.07 39.24
C LEU A 250 37.13 -5.28 40.54
N ARG A 251 36.06 -4.50 40.59
CA ARG A 251 35.76 -3.58 41.71
C ARG A 251 35.26 -4.30 42.96
N ALA A 252 34.42 -5.32 42.82
CA ALA A 252 33.77 -5.98 43.95
C ALA A 252 34.54 -7.22 44.43
N GLY A 253 35.26 -7.92 43.55
CA GLY A 253 35.86 -9.22 43.88
C GLY A 253 37.33 -9.40 43.53
N GLN A 254 38.00 -8.39 42.94
CA GLN A 254 39.36 -8.51 42.39
C GLN A 254 39.55 -9.75 41.50
N MET A 255 38.49 -10.19 40.81
CA MET A 255 38.45 -11.46 40.08
C MET A 255 38.98 -11.28 38.65
N VAL A 256 40.30 -11.16 38.52
CA VAL A 256 40.96 -10.88 37.23
C VAL A 256 40.66 -11.93 36.15
N ARG A 257 40.60 -13.22 36.52
CA ARG A 257 40.28 -14.31 35.57
C ARG A 257 38.86 -14.19 35.03
N TRP A 258 37.89 -13.90 35.90
CA TRP A 258 36.50 -13.70 35.51
C TRP A 258 36.31 -12.44 34.68
N HIS A 259 37.02 -11.35 35.02
CA HIS A 259 37.06 -10.16 34.18
C HIS A 259 37.52 -10.50 32.75
N GLY A 260 38.61 -11.24 32.60
CA GLY A 260 39.10 -11.66 31.28
C GLY A 260 38.07 -12.47 30.49
N ILE A 261 37.38 -13.40 31.15
CA ILE A 261 36.33 -14.23 30.52
C ILE A 261 35.16 -13.34 30.07
N VAL A 262 34.63 -12.50 30.96
CA VAL A 262 33.50 -11.61 30.65
C VAL A 262 33.85 -10.65 29.52
N GLN A 263 35.06 -10.08 29.50
CA GLN A 263 35.48 -9.20 28.40
C GLN A 263 35.65 -9.94 27.08
N SER A 264 36.12 -11.18 27.10
CA SER A 264 36.20 -12.00 25.89
C SER A 264 34.82 -12.29 25.31
N VAL A 265 33.83 -12.60 26.17
CA VAL A 265 32.44 -12.81 25.75
C VAL A 265 31.82 -11.51 25.23
N ALA A 266 32.03 -10.38 25.92
CA ALA A 266 31.55 -9.07 25.50
C ALA A 266 32.07 -8.71 24.10
N LEU A 267 33.35 -8.99 23.83
CA LEU A 267 33.98 -8.75 22.53
C LEU A 267 33.35 -9.59 21.43
N VAL A 268 33.10 -10.89 21.67
CA VAL A 268 32.43 -11.76 20.70
C VAL A 268 31.04 -11.22 20.38
N PHE A 269 30.27 -10.81 21.39
CA PHE A 269 28.94 -10.22 21.18
C PHE A 269 29.01 -8.93 20.36
N ALA A 270 29.99 -8.06 20.64
CA ALA A 270 30.20 -6.83 19.89
C ALA A 270 30.56 -7.10 18.42
N ILE A 271 31.46 -8.07 18.15
CA ILE A 271 31.85 -8.43 16.77
C ILE A 271 30.64 -8.95 15.99
N VAL A 272 29.86 -9.85 16.58
CA VAL A 272 28.64 -10.37 15.94
C VAL A 272 27.62 -9.26 15.72
N GLY A 273 27.39 -8.42 16.74
CA GLY A 273 26.50 -7.27 16.66
C GLY A 273 26.89 -6.31 15.54
N VAL A 274 28.14 -5.85 15.49
CA VAL A 274 28.67 -4.97 14.43
C VAL A 274 28.55 -5.62 13.06
N SER A 275 28.90 -6.90 12.92
CA SER A 275 28.81 -7.60 11.62
C SER A 275 27.37 -7.64 11.11
N LEU A 276 26.39 -7.91 11.98
CA LEU A 276 24.97 -7.85 11.64
C LEU A 276 24.54 -6.42 11.28
N GLY A 277 25.08 -5.41 11.96
CA GLY A 277 24.86 -4.00 11.67
C GLY A 277 25.35 -3.59 10.27
N ILE A 278 26.54 -4.04 9.87
CA ILE A 278 27.09 -3.79 8.54
C ILE A 278 26.26 -4.50 7.46
N VAL A 279 25.88 -5.75 7.68
CA VAL A 279 25.04 -6.48 6.71
C VAL A 279 23.67 -5.82 6.55
N THR A 280 23.10 -5.28 7.63
CA THR A 280 21.83 -4.56 7.58
C THR A 280 21.97 -3.19 6.93
N SER A 281 23.09 -2.47 7.09
CA SER A 281 23.26 -1.16 6.44
C SER A 281 23.23 -1.24 4.91
N PHE A 282 23.62 -2.35 4.30
CA PHE A 282 23.48 -2.54 2.85
C PHE A 282 22.03 -2.74 2.38
N LEU A 283 21.10 -3.04 3.30
CA LEU A 283 19.66 -3.11 3.02
C LEU A 283 18.97 -1.75 3.16
N TYR A 284 19.63 -0.78 3.79
CA TYR A 284 19.13 0.57 4.02
C TYR A 284 20.06 1.58 3.36
N GLN A 285 19.98 1.74 2.04
CA GLN A 285 20.63 2.87 1.38
C GLN A 285 19.87 4.15 1.74
N ARG A 286 20.52 5.01 2.51
CA ARG A 286 20.21 6.44 2.60
C ARG A 286 21.21 7.19 1.75
#